data_AF-A0A3D9FZN3-F1
#
_entry.id   AF-A0A3D9FZN3-F1
#
_cell.length_a   1.000
_cell.length_b   1.000
_cell.length_c   1.000
_cell.angle_alpha   90.00
_cell.angle_beta   90.00
_cell.angle_gamma   90.00
#
_symmetry.space_group_name_H-M   'P 1'
#
loop_
_entity.id
_entity.type
_entity.pdbx_description
1 polymer ?
#
loop_
_entity_poly.entity_id
_entity_poly.type
_entity_poly.pdbx_seq_one_letter_code
_entity_poly.pdbx_strand_id
1 'polypeptide(L)'
;MKKFLFILTTSIIILSCAVNHNTKDLIDFKTNKISKKSLKLNGYYYYQFEAESNQNYNTTEKIKRINAIFIYDDGYSLYLSGIDGLYPYYCAEGNHPENSFENAHRNIELLVNAQNSDDKKIKKRCDFEPNYINHKGLTQITENNNKIKMQYYQTEMQIPNKDSFNSYYLYEMNGEVKNDSTFVIYELKSYRTNKIENVNMVYKFKKCNKPELMNYFKKNI
;
A
#
# COMPACT_ATOMS: atom_id res chain seq x y z
N MET A 1 -4.45 -69.44 11.26
CA MET A 1 -4.53 -68.78 9.94
C MET A 1 -4.55 -67.27 10.17
N LYS A 2 -3.40 -66.60 10.03
CA LYS A 2 -3.08 -65.65 8.93
C LYS A 2 -3.93 -64.36 9.02
N LYS A 3 -3.43 -63.27 9.61
CA LYS A 3 -2.57 -62.22 9.00
C LYS A 3 -3.16 -61.63 7.71
N PHE A 4 -3.72 -60.42 7.83
CA PHE A 4 -3.73 -59.31 6.87
C PHE A 4 -4.14 -58.07 7.70
N LEU A 5 -3.22 -57.29 8.28
CA LEU A 5 -2.39 -56.25 7.67
C LEU A 5 -3.24 -55.32 6.76
N PHE A 6 -3.80 -54.24 7.30
CA PHE A 6 -3.24 -52.88 7.45
C PHE A 6 -3.44 -52.01 6.19
N ILE A 7 -3.69 -50.73 6.45
CA ILE A 7 -3.45 -49.55 5.60
C ILE A 7 -4.71 -48.96 4.93
N LEU A 8 -4.93 -47.68 5.28
CA LEU A 8 -5.46 -46.61 4.42
C LEU A 8 -6.93 -46.16 4.53
N THR A 9 -7.47 -45.88 5.71
CA THR A 9 -8.67 -45.02 5.80
C THR A 9 -8.67 -44.13 7.03
N THR A 10 -7.84 -43.07 6.96
CA THR A 10 -8.02 -41.71 7.49
C THR A 10 -6.65 -41.05 7.34
N SER A 11 -6.23 -40.77 6.12
CA SER A 11 -6.52 -39.48 5.47
C SER A 11 -6.13 -38.32 6.39
N ILE A 12 -4.83 -38.01 6.34
CA ILE A 12 -4.31 -36.64 6.26
C ILE A 12 -4.85 -35.77 7.40
N ILE A 13 -4.16 -35.84 8.54
CA ILE A 13 -4.00 -34.65 9.39
C ILE A 13 -3.30 -33.64 8.49
N ILE A 14 -4.11 -32.81 7.83
CA ILE A 14 -3.67 -31.58 7.21
C ILE A 14 -3.04 -30.85 8.39
N LEU A 15 -1.70 -30.82 8.43
CA LEU A 15 -0.97 -29.72 9.04
C LEU A 15 -1.46 -28.47 8.32
N SER A 16 -2.60 -27.95 8.75
CA SER A 16 -2.93 -26.56 8.50
C SER A 16 -1.87 -25.83 9.29
N CYS A 17 -0.83 -25.39 8.60
CA CYS A 17 -0.06 -24.22 8.99
C CYS A 17 -1.03 -23.03 9.03
N ALA A 18 -1.98 -23.05 9.96
CA ALA A 18 -2.72 -21.89 10.39
C ALA A 18 -1.72 -21.11 11.23
N VAL A 19 -0.95 -20.25 10.54
CA VAL A 19 -0.23 -19.18 11.21
C VAL A 19 -1.31 -18.41 11.96
N ASN A 20 -1.38 -18.61 13.28
CA ASN A 20 -2.23 -17.85 14.17
C ASN A 20 -1.74 -16.40 14.13
N HIS A 21 -2.19 -15.64 13.13
CA HIS A 21 -2.03 -14.19 13.15
C HIS A 21 -2.96 -13.68 14.26
N ASN A 22 -2.35 -13.29 15.38
CA ASN A 22 -3.05 -12.76 16.52
C ASN A 22 -3.78 -11.48 16.07
N THR A 23 -5.11 -11.53 15.99
CA THR A 23 -5.94 -10.41 15.49
C THR A 23 -5.80 -9.14 16.32
N LYS A 24 -5.23 -9.25 17.52
CA LYS A 24 -4.88 -8.14 18.42
C LYS A 24 -3.87 -7.17 17.83
N ASP A 25 -3.07 -7.58 16.83
CA ASP A 25 -2.07 -6.71 16.20
C ASP A 25 -2.66 -5.87 15.05
N LEU A 26 -3.90 -6.15 14.64
CA LEU A 26 -4.59 -5.47 13.54
C LEU A 26 -5.28 -4.18 14.03
N ILE A 27 -5.29 -3.15 13.19
CA ILE A 27 -6.03 -1.92 13.47
C ILE A 27 -7.53 -2.23 13.37
N ASP A 28 -8.29 -1.88 14.41
CA ASP A 28 -9.74 -1.99 14.40
C ASP A 28 -10.35 -0.85 13.58
N PHE A 29 -10.97 -1.19 12.44
CA PHE A 29 -11.60 -0.22 11.56
C PHE A 29 -12.84 0.47 12.17
N LYS A 30 -13.52 -0.13 13.16
CA LYS A 30 -14.77 0.43 13.71
C LYS A 30 -14.51 1.61 14.63
N THR A 31 -13.36 1.61 15.29
CA THR A 31 -13.05 2.54 16.39
C THR A 31 -11.96 3.55 16.03
N ASN A 32 -11.28 3.36 14.90
CA ASN A 32 -10.18 4.20 14.47
C ASN A 32 -10.65 5.57 13.92
N LYS A 33 -9.99 6.65 14.35
CA LYS A 33 -10.18 8.02 13.84
C LYS A 33 -8.86 8.77 13.90
N ILE A 34 -8.58 9.57 12.88
CA ILE A 34 -7.41 10.44 12.84
C ILE A 34 -7.81 11.86 13.26
N SER A 35 -7.22 12.30 14.36
CA SER A 35 -7.37 13.67 14.82
C SER A 35 -6.74 14.64 13.82
N LYS A 36 -7.49 15.69 13.44
CA LYS A 36 -6.99 16.77 12.57
C LYS A 36 -5.80 17.53 13.16
N LYS A 37 -5.56 17.38 14.47
CA LYS A 37 -4.38 17.97 15.14
C LYS A 37 -3.10 17.17 14.89
N SER A 38 -3.21 15.89 14.55
CA SER A 38 -2.06 15.00 14.40
C SER A 38 -1.39 15.12 13.03
N LEU A 39 -2.18 15.23 11.96
CA LEU A 39 -1.68 15.28 10.57
C LEU A 39 -2.58 16.16 9.69
N LYS A 40 -2.00 16.83 8.69
CA LYS A 40 -2.72 17.46 7.60
C LYS A 40 -3.38 16.42 6.71
N LEU A 41 -4.68 16.55 6.51
CA LEU A 41 -5.51 15.61 5.75
C LEU A 41 -6.03 16.20 4.44
N ASN A 42 -5.35 17.17 3.83
CA ASN A 42 -5.76 17.81 2.56
C ASN A 42 -4.70 17.64 1.46
N GLY A 43 -4.17 16.42 1.34
CA GLY A 43 -3.15 16.04 0.39
C GLY A 43 -2.63 14.64 0.68
N TYR A 44 -1.38 14.39 0.32
CA TYR A 44 -0.68 13.13 0.59
C TYR A 44 0.66 13.39 1.29
N TYR A 45 1.14 12.35 1.96
CA TYR A 45 2.50 12.29 2.49
C TYR A 45 3.36 11.50 1.52
N TYR A 46 4.60 11.94 1.31
CA TYR A 46 5.47 11.32 0.33
C TYR A 46 6.88 11.06 0.85
N TYR A 47 7.47 9.97 0.36
CA TYR A 47 8.88 9.63 0.52
C TYR A 47 9.50 9.46 -0.87
N GLN A 48 10.58 10.20 -1.11
CA GLN A 48 11.34 10.17 -2.36
C GLN A 48 12.53 9.22 -2.22
N PHE A 49 12.77 8.40 -3.24
CA PHE A 49 13.91 7.49 -3.27
C PHE A 49 14.32 7.17 -4.70
N GLU A 50 15.53 6.63 -4.84
CA GLU A 50 16.05 6.13 -6.11
C GLU A 50 16.10 4.61 -6.07
N ALA A 51 15.66 3.97 -7.15
CA ALA A 51 15.66 2.51 -7.28
C ALA A 51 16.30 2.08 -8.59
N GLU A 52 16.89 0.88 -8.59
CA GLU A 52 17.39 0.26 -9.81
C GLU A 52 16.23 -0.05 -10.78
N SER A 53 16.50 0.06 -12.08
CA SER A 53 15.56 -0.36 -13.11
C SER A 53 15.55 -1.88 -13.20
N ASN A 54 14.43 -2.52 -12.87
CA ASN A 54 14.20 -3.93 -13.17
C ASN A 54 13.82 -4.18 -14.64
N GLN A 55 13.73 -3.12 -15.45
CA GLN A 55 13.41 -3.23 -16.88
C GLN A 55 14.67 -3.03 -17.72
N ASN A 56 14.70 -3.72 -18.88
CA ASN A 56 15.76 -3.76 -19.92
C ASN A 56 16.08 -2.40 -20.59
N TYR A 57 16.02 -1.31 -19.85
CA TYR A 57 16.59 -0.05 -20.29
C TYR A 57 18.10 -0.15 -20.06
N ASN A 58 18.88 0.00 -21.12
CA ASN A 58 20.33 0.18 -21.09
C ASN A 58 20.70 1.53 -20.42
N THR A 59 20.15 1.81 -19.25
CA THR A 59 20.32 3.05 -18.51
C THR A 59 21.00 2.71 -17.19
N THR A 60 22.22 3.23 -17.02
CA THR A 60 22.97 3.18 -15.76
C THR A 60 22.38 4.10 -14.68
N GLU A 61 21.40 4.94 -15.04
CA GLU A 61 20.76 5.89 -14.13
C GLU A 61 19.69 5.21 -13.28
N LYS A 62 19.71 5.52 -11.97
CA LYS A 62 18.65 5.09 -11.06
C LYS A 62 17.34 5.82 -11.38
N ILE A 63 16.23 5.13 -11.21
CA ILE A 63 14.89 5.70 -11.41
C ILE A 63 14.47 6.42 -10.13
N LYS A 64 14.07 7.69 -10.27
CA LYS A 64 13.50 8.50 -9.20
C LYS A 64 12.04 8.12 -8.97
N ARG A 65 11.75 7.65 -7.76
CA ARG A 65 10.44 7.12 -7.35
C ARG A 65 9.91 7.81 -6.12
N ILE A 66 8.59 7.74 -5.97
CA ILE A 66 7.85 8.29 -4.86
C ILE A 66 6.91 7.23 -4.30
N ASN A 67 6.97 7.03 -3.00
CA ASN A 67 5.89 6.42 -2.24
C ASN A 67 4.97 7.53 -1.75
N ALA A 68 3.67 7.40 -1.94
CA ALA A 68 2.68 8.38 -1.51
C ALA A 68 1.57 7.74 -0.67
N ILE A 69 1.18 8.42 0.41
CA ILE A 69 0.14 7.97 1.34
C ILE A 69 -0.92 9.04 1.46
N PHE A 70 -2.15 8.71 1.09
CA PHE A 70 -3.33 9.50 1.41
C PHE A 70 -3.95 8.94 2.71
N ILE A 71 -4.17 9.81 3.69
CA ILE A 71 -4.77 9.44 4.99
C ILE A 71 -6.09 10.18 5.14
N TYR A 72 -7.16 9.47 5.49
CA TYR A 72 -8.51 9.99 5.69
C TYR A 72 -8.81 10.19 7.18
N ASP A 73 -9.86 10.95 7.46
CA ASP A 73 -10.26 11.32 8.83
C ASP A 73 -10.75 10.14 9.66
N ASP A 74 -11.34 9.14 9.02
CA ASP A 74 -11.69 7.83 9.59
C ASP A 74 -10.49 6.87 9.71
N GLY A 75 -9.28 7.34 9.40
CA GLY A 75 -8.07 6.54 9.40
C GLY A 75 -7.95 5.56 8.26
N TYR A 76 -8.83 5.58 7.26
CA TYR A 76 -8.56 4.89 6.02
C TYR A 76 -7.28 5.45 5.37
N SER A 77 -6.56 4.60 4.64
CA SER A 77 -5.40 5.04 3.87
C SER A 77 -5.29 4.36 2.52
N LEU A 78 -4.63 5.08 1.61
CA LEU A 78 -4.25 4.61 0.29
C LEU A 78 -2.76 4.84 0.12
N TYR A 79 -2.02 3.77 -0.14
CA TYR A 79 -0.58 3.72 -0.29
C TYR A 79 -0.17 3.43 -1.74
N LEU A 80 0.29 4.45 -2.45
CA LEU A 80 0.83 4.32 -3.79
C LEU A 80 2.34 4.10 -3.68
N SER A 81 2.78 2.89 -4.00
CA SER A 81 4.19 2.51 -3.94
C SER A 81 4.88 2.73 -5.28
N GLY A 82 6.09 3.30 -5.25
CA GLY A 82 7.03 3.28 -6.38
C GLY A 82 6.59 4.05 -7.61
N ILE A 83 5.82 5.13 -7.46
CA ILE A 83 5.40 5.98 -8.58
C ILE A 83 6.62 6.72 -9.14
N ASP A 84 6.88 6.61 -10.44
CA ASP A 84 7.96 7.33 -11.12
C ASP A 84 7.45 8.27 -12.22
N GLY A 85 8.35 9.08 -12.76
CA GLY A 85 8.08 10.02 -13.85
C GLY A 85 8.35 9.46 -15.26
N LEU A 86 8.78 8.21 -15.39
CA LEU A 86 9.18 7.61 -16.66
C LEU A 86 8.04 6.86 -17.35
N TYR A 87 7.09 6.31 -16.59
CA TYR A 87 5.93 5.68 -17.22
C TYR A 87 4.85 6.73 -17.48
N PRO A 88 4.39 6.86 -18.74
CA PRO A 88 3.10 7.47 -18.99
C PRO A 88 2.08 6.50 -18.40
N TYR A 89 1.71 6.71 -17.13
CA TYR A 89 0.50 6.10 -16.61
C TYR A 89 -0.62 6.44 -17.59
N TYR A 90 -1.52 5.50 -17.89
CA TYR A 90 -2.64 5.75 -18.80
C TYR A 90 -3.53 6.95 -18.38
N CYS A 91 -3.30 7.50 -17.18
CA CYS A 91 -3.87 8.71 -16.60
C CYS A 91 -3.20 10.01 -17.04
N ALA A 92 -2.10 9.95 -17.80
CA ALA A 92 -1.19 11.04 -18.11
C ALA A 92 -0.99 11.21 -19.62
N GLU A 93 -2.05 11.07 -20.43
CA GLU A 93 -1.99 11.35 -21.87
C GLU A 93 -1.43 12.76 -22.12
N GLY A 94 -0.41 12.86 -22.98
CA GLY A 94 0.24 14.13 -23.33
C GLY A 94 1.40 14.56 -22.41
N ASN A 95 1.77 13.79 -21.39
CA ASN A 95 2.99 14.05 -20.62
C ASN A 95 4.24 13.56 -21.34
N HIS A 96 5.32 14.34 -21.24
CA HIS A 96 6.66 13.90 -21.59
C HIS A 96 7.27 13.13 -20.41
N PRO A 97 7.63 11.86 -20.58
CA PRO A 97 8.34 11.11 -19.56
C PRO A 97 9.67 11.75 -19.18
N GLU A 98 9.94 11.86 -17.89
CA GLU A 98 11.17 12.44 -17.35
C GLU A 98 11.54 11.75 -16.03
N ASN A 99 12.82 11.40 -15.86
CA ASN A 99 13.35 10.85 -14.60
C ASN A 99 13.55 11.95 -13.54
N SER A 100 12.45 12.55 -13.08
CA SER A 100 12.42 13.62 -12.08
C SER A 100 11.38 13.35 -10.98
N PHE A 101 11.64 13.82 -9.77
CA PHE A 101 10.66 13.72 -8.68
C PHE A 101 9.45 14.61 -8.95
N GLU A 102 9.67 15.73 -9.61
CA GLU A 102 8.66 16.67 -10.08
C GLU A 102 7.65 15.95 -10.99
N ASN A 103 8.14 15.16 -11.95
CA ASN A 103 7.26 14.43 -12.84
C ASN A 103 6.59 13.22 -12.15
N ALA A 104 7.26 12.55 -11.22
CA ALA A 104 6.63 11.53 -10.38
C ALA A 104 5.47 12.11 -9.53
N HIS A 105 5.66 13.32 -8.96
CA HIS A 105 4.58 14.04 -8.26
C HIS A 105 3.44 14.41 -9.20
N ARG A 106 3.74 14.89 -10.41
CA ARG A 106 2.74 15.20 -11.44
C ARG A 106 1.90 13.98 -11.81
N ASN A 107 2.52 12.80 -11.90
CA ASN A 107 1.81 11.55 -12.17
C ASN A 107 0.81 11.19 -11.05
N ILE A 108 1.15 11.44 -9.78
CA ILE A 108 0.20 11.28 -8.67
C ILE A 108 -1.01 12.22 -8.84
N GLU A 109 -0.76 13.50 -9.12
CA GLU A 109 -1.82 14.50 -9.30
C GLU A 109 -2.74 14.16 -10.48
N LEU A 110 -2.18 13.70 -11.60
CA LEU A 110 -2.94 13.25 -12.76
C LEU A 110 -3.80 12.03 -12.45
N LEU A 111 -3.26 11.07 -11.72
CA LEU A 111 -4.00 9.88 -11.30
C LEU A 111 -5.20 10.25 -10.42
N VAL A 112 -5.01 11.18 -9.47
CA VAL A 112 -6.12 11.72 -8.65
C VAL A 112 -7.17 12.40 -9.53
N ASN A 113 -6.74 13.29 -10.43
CA ASN A 113 -7.66 14.07 -11.26
C ASN A 113 -8.41 13.20 -12.28
N ALA A 114 -7.80 12.11 -12.76
CA ALA A 114 -8.38 11.20 -13.72
C ALA A 114 -9.67 10.50 -13.23
N GLN A 115 -9.89 10.40 -11.90
CA GLN A 115 -11.14 9.86 -11.34
C GLN A 115 -12.37 10.71 -11.70
N ASN A 116 -12.15 12.00 -11.92
CA ASN A 116 -13.18 12.96 -12.29
C ASN A 116 -13.23 13.19 -13.81
N SER A 117 -12.48 12.41 -14.60
CA SER A 117 -12.51 12.51 -16.05
C SER A 117 -13.86 12.07 -16.62
N ASP A 118 -14.35 12.82 -17.61
CA ASP A 118 -15.52 12.44 -18.42
C ASP A 118 -15.18 11.30 -19.39
N ASP A 119 -13.90 11.03 -19.65
CA ASP A 119 -13.46 9.89 -20.47
C ASP A 119 -13.55 8.59 -19.65
N LYS A 120 -14.49 7.72 -20.07
CA LYS A 120 -14.72 6.43 -19.43
C LYS A 120 -13.51 5.50 -19.44
N LYS A 121 -12.64 5.55 -20.45
CA LYS A 121 -11.43 4.72 -20.55
C LYS A 121 -10.37 5.22 -19.57
N ILE A 122 -10.16 6.53 -19.49
CA ILE A 122 -9.24 7.13 -18.52
C ILE A 122 -9.72 6.83 -17.11
N LYS A 123 -10.99 7.09 -16.82
CA LYS A 123 -11.60 6.79 -15.53
C LYS A 123 -11.39 5.32 -15.15
N LYS A 124 -11.76 4.37 -16.03
CA LYS A 124 -11.59 2.93 -15.77
C LYS A 124 -10.15 2.52 -15.45
N ARG A 125 -9.15 3.12 -16.10
CA ARG A 125 -7.73 2.75 -15.91
C ARG A 125 -7.10 3.37 -14.67
N CYS A 126 -7.65 4.49 -14.20
CA CYS A 126 -7.11 5.30 -13.11
C CYS A 126 -7.96 5.23 -11.84
N ASP A 127 -9.10 4.56 -11.90
CA ASP A 127 -10.01 4.48 -10.77
C ASP A 127 -9.43 3.59 -9.66
N PHE A 128 -9.69 4.01 -8.43
CA PHE A 128 -9.42 3.20 -7.25
C PHE A 128 -10.63 2.33 -6.98
N GLU A 129 -10.78 1.29 -7.81
CA GLU A 129 -11.96 0.41 -7.81
C GLU A 129 -12.38 0.04 -6.38
N PRO A 130 -13.66 0.24 -6.01
CA PRO A 130 -14.10 0.05 -4.64
C PRO A 130 -13.72 -1.31 -4.07
N ASN A 131 -13.93 -2.35 -4.87
CA ASN A 131 -13.80 -3.75 -4.49
C ASN A 131 -12.37 -4.29 -4.59
N TYR A 132 -11.42 -3.47 -5.05
CA TYR A 132 -10.02 -3.84 -5.11
C TYR A 132 -9.35 -3.40 -3.81
N ILE A 133 -8.77 -4.33 -3.05
CA ILE A 133 -8.16 -4.05 -1.73
C ILE A 133 -6.69 -3.63 -1.82
N ASN A 134 -6.05 -3.81 -2.98
CA ASN A 134 -4.67 -3.42 -3.18
C ASN A 134 -4.43 -1.95 -2.83
N HIS A 135 -3.28 -1.68 -2.22
CA HIS A 135 -2.83 -0.36 -1.78
C HIS A 135 -3.72 0.29 -0.72
N LYS A 136 -4.80 -0.35 -0.29
CA LYS A 136 -5.73 0.21 0.69
C LYS A 136 -5.45 -0.35 2.07
N GLY A 137 -5.79 0.44 3.07
CA GLY A 137 -5.35 0.18 4.42
C GLY A 137 -6.01 1.03 5.48
N LEU A 138 -5.46 0.93 6.68
CA LEU A 138 -5.81 1.71 7.85
C LEU A 138 -4.54 2.34 8.42
N THR A 139 -4.69 3.55 8.93
CA THR A 139 -3.68 4.29 9.66
C THR A 139 -4.22 4.61 11.04
N GLN A 140 -3.46 4.30 12.07
CA GLN A 140 -3.77 4.64 13.45
C GLN A 140 -2.66 5.53 14.00
N ILE A 141 -3.04 6.57 14.72
CA ILE A 141 -2.11 7.41 15.47
C ILE A 141 -2.42 7.28 16.95
N THR A 142 -1.42 6.94 17.75
CA THR A 142 -1.53 6.93 19.20
C THR A 142 -1.04 8.27 19.74
N GLU A 143 -1.97 9.16 20.10
CA GLU A 143 -1.66 10.56 20.45
C GLU A 143 -0.67 10.69 21.62
N ASN A 144 -0.75 9.81 22.62
CA ASN A 144 0.07 9.90 23.84
C ASN A 144 1.58 9.69 23.60
N ASN A 145 1.98 9.12 22.47
CA ASN A 145 3.38 8.83 22.16
C ASN A 145 3.76 9.14 20.72
N ASN A 146 2.91 9.89 20.00
CA ASN A 146 3.07 10.24 18.59
C ASN A 146 3.35 9.05 17.66
N LYS A 147 2.99 7.81 18.05
CA LYS A 147 3.24 6.65 17.20
C LYS A 147 2.23 6.60 16.06
N ILE A 148 2.72 6.32 14.87
CA ILE A 148 1.90 6.04 13.69
C ILE A 148 2.10 4.59 13.28
N LYS A 149 0.99 3.89 13.08
CA LYS A 149 0.93 2.54 12.54
C LYS A 149 0.08 2.59 11.28
N MET A 150 0.57 2.02 10.18
CA MET A 150 -0.17 1.90 8.94
C MET A 150 -0.19 0.46 8.49
N GLN A 151 -1.37 -0.08 8.21
CA GLN A 151 -1.55 -1.43 7.69
C GLN A 151 -2.17 -1.32 6.30
N TYR A 152 -1.57 -1.95 5.30
CA TYR A 152 -2.07 -1.88 3.92
C TYR A 152 -1.89 -3.22 3.21
N TYR A 153 -2.74 -3.48 2.22
CA TYR A 153 -2.65 -4.67 1.40
C TYR A 153 -1.85 -4.41 0.13
N GLN A 154 -0.99 -5.36 -0.26
CA GLN A 154 -0.28 -5.32 -1.52
C GLN A 154 -0.51 -6.60 -2.32
N THR A 155 -0.70 -6.44 -3.63
CA THR A 155 -0.87 -7.52 -4.58
C THR A 155 0.49 -8.11 -4.92
N GLU A 156 0.65 -9.42 -4.74
CA GLU A 156 1.86 -10.15 -5.13
C GLU A 156 1.52 -11.53 -5.64
N MET A 157 2.45 -12.12 -6.40
CA MET A 157 2.39 -13.52 -6.78
C MET A 157 2.33 -14.43 -5.55
N GLN A 158 1.41 -15.41 -5.58
CA GLN A 158 1.25 -16.39 -4.51
C GLN A 158 2.50 -17.23 -4.26
N ILE A 159 3.24 -17.53 -5.32
CA ILE A 159 4.52 -18.21 -5.25
C ILE A 159 5.57 -17.26 -5.82
N PRO A 160 6.52 -16.75 -4.99
CA PRO A 160 7.55 -15.86 -5.48
C PRO A 160 8.35 -16.54 -6.59
N ASN A 161 8.67 -15.79 -7.65
CA ASN A 161 9.50 -16.24 -8.78
C ASN A 161 8.92 -17.44 -9.57
N LYS A 162 7.61 -17.68 -9.51
CA LYS A 162 6.89 -18.59 -10.40
C LYS A 162 5.63 -17.94 -10.92
N ASP A 163 5.28 -18.25 -12.16
CA ASP A 163 4.00 -17.84 -12.73
C ASP A 163 2.87 -18.43 -11.87
N SER A 164 2.16 -17.55 -11.16
CA SER A 164 1.13 -17.90 -10.21
C SER A 164 0.11 -16.77 -10.10
N PHE A 165 -1.11 -17.12 -9.71
CA PHE A 165 -2.13 -16.11 -9.45
C PHE A 165 -1.65 -15.11 -8.39
N ASN A 166 -2.14 -13.89 -8.51
CA ASN A 166 -1.91 -12.87 -7.51
C ASN A 166 -2.78 -13.11 -6.27
N SER A 167 -2.27 -12.71 -5.11
CA SER A 167 -3.01 -12.62 -3.86
C SER A 167 -2.69 -11.29 -3.17
N TYR A 168 -3.46 -10.96 -2.13
CA TYR A 168 -3.23 -9.76 -1.32
C TYR A 168 -2.59 -10.13 0.01
N TYR A 169 -1.47 -9.49 0.32
CA TYR A 169 -0.75 -9.69 1.56
C TYR A 169 -0.73 -8.42 2.38
N LEU A 170 -0.83 -8.58 3.70
CA LEU A 170 -0.83 -7.48 4.65
C LEU A 170 0.61 -7.04 4.95
N TYR A 171 0.82 -5.74 4.91
CA TYR A 171 2.03 -5.06 5.32
C TYR A 171 1.72 -4.07 6.44
N GLU A 172 2.68 -3.84 7.31
CA GLU A 172 2.61 -2.82 8.35
C GLU A 172 3.83 -1.91 8.28
N MET A 173 3.60 -0.60 8.44
CA MET A 173 4.61 0.42 8.67
C MET A 173 4.44 0.97 10.08
N ASN A 174 5.51 0.96 10.88
CA ASN A 174 5.52 1.58 12.20
C ASN A 174 6.47 2.78 12.21
N GLY A 175 6.03 3.85 12.87
CA GLY A 175 6.69 5.15 12.80
C GLY A 175 6.31 6.10 13.92
N GLU A 176 6.78 7.34 13.78
CA GLU A 176 6.50 8.45 14.69
C GLU A 176 6.13 9.72 13.92
N VAL A 177 5.06 10.40 14.35
CA VAL A 177 4.67 11.73 13.88
C VAL A 177 5.59 12.77 14.51
N LYS A 178 6.28 13.55 13.68
CA LYS A 178 7.17 14.63 14.13
C LYS A 178 6.46 15.97 14.22
N ASN A 179 5.53 16.20 13.29
CA ASN A 179 4.62 17.35 13.27
C ASN A 179 3.46 17.06 12.30
N ASP A 180 2.56 18.02 12.15
CA ASP A 180 1.38 17.90 11.28
C ASP A 180 1.70 17.67 9.79
N SER A 181 2.95 17.86 9.37
CA SER A 181 3.40 17.80 7.97
C SER A 181 4.51 16.77 7.75
N THR A 182 4.92 16.05 8.80
CA THR A 182 6.07 15.13 8.73
C THR A 182 5.90 13.96 9.70
N PHE A 183 6.12 12.75 9.21
CA PHE A 183 6.33 11.58 10.04
C PHE A 183 7.50 10.75 9.52
N VAL A 184 8.03 9.88 10.36
CA VAL A 184 9.14 8.98 10.02
C VAL A 184 8.68 7.55 10.23
N ILE A 185 8.83 6.70 9.21
CA ILE A 185 8.69 5.26 9.35
C ILE A 185 10.06 4.67 9.64
N TYR A 186 10.15 3.90 10.71
CA TYR A 186 11.38 3.24 11.14
C TYR A 186 11.34 1.71 10.99
N GLU A 187 10.16 1.14 10.78
CA GLU A 187 9.98 -0.31 10.67
C GLU A 187 8.93 -0.67 9.62
N LEU A 188 9.24 -1.68 8.81
CA LEU A 188 8.33 -2.32 7.87
C LEU A 188 8.18 -3.80 8.24
N LYS A 189 6.96 -4.32 8.29
CA LYS A 189 6.67 -5.72 8.56
C LYS A 189 5.85 -6.34 7.44
N SER A 190 6.31 -7.48 6.93
CA SER A 190 5.53 -8.33 6.03
C SER A 190 4.86 -9.43 6.84
N TYR A 191 3.52 -9.48 6.88
CA TYR A 191 2.82 -10.57 7.59
C TYR A 191 2.96 -11.92 6.88
N ARG A 192 3.22 -11.90 5.56
CA ARG A 192 3.44 -13.10 4.75
C ARG A 192 4.72 -13.84 5.16
N THR A 193 5.82 -13.11 5.31
CA THR A 193 7.14 -13.70 5.60
C THR A 193 7.54 -13.57 7.07
N ASN A 194 6.76 -12.82 7.86
CA ASN A 194 7.10 -12.37 9.21
C ASN A 194 8.43 -11.60 9.28
N LYS A 195 8.93 -11.11 8.13
CA LYS A 195 10.15 -10.32 8.06
C LYS A 195 9.86 -8.91 8.56
N ILE A 196 10.78 -8.42 9.39
CA ILE A 196 10.83 -7.05 9.86
C ILE A 196 12.07 -6.40 9.28
N GLU A 197 11.90 -5.21 8.71
CA GLU A 197 12.97 -4.40 8.14
C GLU A 197 13.03 -3.06 8.87
N ASN A 198 14.21 -2.71 9.38
CA ASN A 198 14.46 -1.40 9.95
C ASN A 198 14.82 -0.43 8.82
N VAL A 199 14.12 0.70 8.78
CA VAL A 199 14.26 1.70 7.73
C VAL A 199 14.34 3.10 8.34
N ASN A 200 14.55 4.12 7.51
CA ASN A 200 14.41 5.51 7.92
C ASN A 200 13.77 6.30 6.78
N MET A 201 12.45 6.16 6.65
CA MET A 201 11.69 6.82 5.59
C MET A 201 11.01 8.07 6.15
N VAL A 202 11.52 9.23 5.74
CA VAL A 202 10.95 10.52 6.14
C VAL A 202 9.87 10.92 5.16
N TYR A 203 8.63 10.89 5.62
CA TYR A 203 7.47 11.28 4.83
C TYR A 203 7.13 12.76 5.06
N LYS A 204 6.96 13.51 3.98
CA LYS A 204 6.63 14.94 3.99
C LYS A 204 5.26 15.19 3.36
N PHE A 205 4.53 16.18 3.86
CA PHE A 205 3.22 16.54 3.34
C PHE A 205 3.32 17.35 2.03
N LYS A 206 2.50 16.99 1.05
CA LYS A 206 2.22 17.79 -0.14
C LYS A 206 0.71 17.95 -0.33
N LYS A 207 0.26 19.20 -0.46
CA LYS A 207 -1.14 19.54 -0.72
C LYS A 207 -1.54 19.03 -2.10
N CYS A 208 -2.70 18.37 -2.17
CA CYS A 208 -3.28 17.81 -3.40
C CYS A 208 -4.77 17.54 -3.18
N ASN A 209 -5.53 17.37 -4.26
CA ASN A 209 -6.84 16.73 -4.17
C ASN A 209 -6.67 15.30 -3.61
N LYS A 210 -7.72 14.82 -2.94
CA LYS A 210 -7.76 13.42 -2.49
C LYS A 210 -8.54 12.58 -3.47
N PRO A 211 -8.13 11.32 -3.68
CA PRO A 211 -8.97 10.36 -4.35
C PRO A 211 -10.33 10.21 -3.68
N GLU A 212 -11.38 10.03 -4.47
CA GLU A 212 -12.63 9.51 -3.93
C GLU A 212 -12.51 7.99 -3.81
N LEU A 213 -12.57 7.49 -2.58
CA LEU A 213 -12.47 6.06 -2.31
C LEU A 213 -13.82 5.54 -1.84
N MET A 214 -14.53 4.83 -2.72
CA MET A 214 -15.63 3.97 -2.28
C MET A 214 -15.04 2.81 -1.48
N ASN A 215 -15.28 2.80 -0.17
CA ASN A 215 -14.61 1.89 0.74
C ASN A 215 -15.29 0.50 0.76
N TYR A 216 -14.58 -0.55 0.32
CA TYR A 216 -15.03 -1.95 0.43
C TYR A 216 -15.30 -2.36 1.88
N PHE A 217 -14.42 -1.97 2.82
CA PHE A 217 -14.57 -2.32 4.23
C PHE A 217 -15.81 -1.68 4.83
N LYS A 218 -16.20 -0.46 4.42
CA LYS A 218 -17.43 0.17 4.90
C LYS A 218 -18.70 -0.43 4.32
N LYS A 219 -18.66 -0.92 3.07
CA LYS A 219 -19.84 -1.47 2.39
C LYS A 219 -20.22 -2.88 2.84
N ASN A 220 -19.29 -3.63 3.45
CA ASN A 220 -19.50 -5.01 3.88
C ASN A 220 -19.51 -5.19 5.40
N ILE A 221 -19.84 -4.13 6.16
CA ILE A 221 -20.17 -4.19 7.59
C ILE A 221 -21.68 -4.27 7.75
#